data_AF-A0A975C1Q5-F1
#
_entry.id   AF-A0A975C1Q5-F1
#
_cell.length_a   1.000
_cell.length_b   1.000
_cell.length_c   1.000
_cell.angle_alpha   90.00
_cell.angle_beta   90.00
_cell.angle_gamma   90.00
#
_symmetry.space_group_name_H-M   'P 1'
#
loop_
_entity.id
_entity.type
_entity.pdbx_description
1 polymer ?
#
loop_
_entity_poly.entity_id
_entity_poly.type
_entity_poly.pdbx_seq_one_letter_code
_entity_poly.pdbx_strand_id
1 'polypeptide(L)' 'MPRLSLLVITAPVALALSLSLTACGGGSSTTAIETQTTGQQLIDLKAALDAGVITQREYDAKRRDILRNN' A
#
# COMPACT_ATOMS: atom_id res chain seq x y z
N MET A 1 -16.08 -24.74 8.54
CA MET A 1 -17.12 -25.40 9.35
C MET A 1 -16.65 -25.41 10.80
N PRO A 2 -17.37 -24.76 11.71
CA PRO A 2 -17.06 -24.73 13.14
C PRO A 2 -17.26 -26.14 13.72
N ARG A 3 -16.42 -26.53 14.69
CA ARG A 3 -16.51 -27.86 15.30
C ARG A 3 -17.86 -28.00 16.02
N LEU A 4 -18.68 -28.96 15.56
CA LEU A 4 -19.54 -29.75 16.44
C LEU A 4 -18.68 -30.13 17.67
N SER A 5 -19.10 -29.94 18.91
CA SER A 5 -20.45 -29.91 19.44
C SER A 5 -20.39 -29.07 20.72
N LEU A 6 -21.34 -28.17 20.93
CA LEU A 6 -22.40 -28.42 21.90
C LEU A 6 -21.86 -28.94 23.24
N LEU A 7 -21.29 -28.04 24.03
CA LEU A 7 -21.41 -28.10 25.48
C LEU A 7 -21.32 -26.63 25.95
N VAL A 8 -22.44 -25.96 26.26
CA VAL A 8 -23.10 -26.07 27.58
C VAL A 8 -22.13 -25.54 28.64
N ILE A 9 -22.40 -24.59 29.53
CA ILE A 9 -23.57 -23.85 29.95
C ILE A 9 -22.98 -22.86 30.97
N THR A 10 -23.55 -21.65 31.06
CA THR A 10 -23.54 -20.74 32.22
C THR A 10 -22.25 -20.30 32.91
N ALA A 11 -22.26 -18.98 33.15
CA ALA A 11 -21.91 -18.29 34.39
C ALA A 11 -20.44 -17.90 34.63
N PRO A 12 -20.24 -16.67 35.17
CA PRO A 12 -19.04 -15.88 34.97
C PRO A 12 -18.20 -15.89 36.23
N VAL A 13 -17.10 -16.65 36.26
CA VAL A 13 -16.21 -16.63 37.43
C VAL A 13 -14.77 -16.77 36.97
N ALA A 14 -14.03 -15.71 37.29
CA ALA A 14 -12.65 -15.68 37.71
C ALA A 14 -11.57 -16.28 36.81
N LEU A 15 -10.58 -15.42 36.62
CA LEU A 15 -9.16 -15.72 36.70
C LEU A 15 -8.54 -16.55 35.57
N ALA A 16 -7.50 -15.91 35.06
CA ALA A 16 -6.18 -16.49 34.86
C ALA A 16 -5.91 -17.15 33.51
N LEU A 17 -5.04 -16.43 32.77
CA LEU A 17 -3.88 -16.96 32.08
C LEU A 17 -4.14 -18.08 31.07
N SER A 18 -4.09 -17.72 29.79
CA SER A 18 -3.18 -18.41 28.87
C SER A 18 -3.00 -17.62 27.58
N LEU A 19 -1.81 -17.03 27.46
CA LEU A 19 -1.18 -16.59 26.23
C LEU A 19 -1.57 -17.53 25.08
N SER A 20 -2.36 -17.02 24.14
CA SER A 20 -2.76 -17.79 22.97
C SER A 20 -2.49 -17.01 21.69
N LEU A 21 -1.26 -17.23 21.21
CA LEU A 21 -0.85 -17.28 19.81
C LEU A 21 -0.58 -15.94 19.09
N THR A 22 0.68 -15.54 19.18
CA THR A 22 1.55 -15.11 18.09
C THR A 22 1.10 -15.64 16.72
N ALA A 23 0.32 -14.84 15.99
CA ALA A 23 0.04 -15.05 14.57
C ALA A 23 -0.43 -13.74 13.90
N CYS A 24 0.25 -12.62 14.17
CA CYS A 24 0.21 -11.52 13.21
C CYS A 24 1.20 -11.89 12.11
N GLY A 25 0.68 -12.53 11.07
CA GLY A 25 1.45 -13.00 9.93
C GLY A 25 2.28 -11.88 9.33
N GLY A 26 3.52 -12.21 8.96
CA GLY A 26 4.31 -11.41 8.05
C GLY A 26 3.54 -11.22 6.75
N GLY A 27 2.78 -10.12 6.68
CA GLY A 27 2.48 -9.52 5.40
C GLY A 27 3.79 -9.03 4.86
N SER A 28 4.44 -9.84 4.01
CA SER A 28 5.34 -9.30 3.02
C SER A 28 4.51 -8.25 2.30
N SER A 29 4.67 -6.99 2.70
CA SER A 29 4.38 -5.87 1.84
C SER A 29 5.31 -6.06 0.67
N THR A 30 4.88 -6.87 -0.29
CA THR A 30 5.25 -6.68 -1.67
C THR A 30 4.69 -5.32 -2.00
N THR A 31 5.39 -4.28 -1.56
CA THR A 31 5.35 -2.99 -2.18
C THR A 31 5.72 -3.34 -3.60
N ALA A 32 4.71 -3.45 -4.47
CA ALA A 32 4.92 -3.33 -5.88
C ALA A 32 5.56 -1.96 -6.00
N ILE A 33 6.90 -1.93 -5.93
CA ILE A 33 7.67 -0.80 -6.39
C ILE A 33 7.31 -0.81 -7.85
N GLU A 34 6.25 -0.08 -8.21
CA GLU A 34 6.03 0.35 -9.57
C GLU A 34 7.26 1.20 -9.86
N THR A 35 8.30 0.55 -10.35
CA THR A 35 9.49 1.19 -10.87
C THR A 35 9.01 1.86 -12.16
N GLN A 36 8.32 3.00 -12.01
CA GLN A 36 7.95 3.83 -13.12
C GLN A 36 9.25 4.16 -13.84
N THR A 37 9.35 3.71 -15.09
CA THR A 37 10.49 4.03 -15.92
C THR A 37 10.48 5.53 -16.20
N THR A 38 11.66 6.10 -16.47
CA THR A 38 11.79 7.51 -16.88
C THR A 38 10.80 7.86 -18.01
N GLY A 39 10.55 6.92 -18.92
CA GLY A 39 9.59 7.07 -20.00
C GLY A 39 8.15 7.27 -19.52
N GLN A 40 7.68 6.46 -18.55
CA GLN A 40 6.33 6.61 -17.99
C GLN A 40 6.18 7.94 -17.26
N GLN A 41 7.19 8.35 -16.47
CA GLN A 41 7.17 9.63 -15.76
C GLN A 41 7.04 10.82 -16.73
N LEU A 42 7.71 10.75 -17.90
CA LEU A 42 7.62 11.79 -18.92
C LEU A 42 6.27 11.79 -19.65
N ILE A 43 5.65 10.63 -19.86
CA ILE A 43 4.32 10.51 -20.45
C ILE A 43 3.28 11.12 -19.51
N ASP A 44 3.33 10.75 -18.22
CA ASP A 44 2.41 11.27 -17.20
C ASP A 44 2.56 12.79 -17.05
N LEU A 45 3.80 13.28 -17.06
CA LEU A 45 4.08 14.71 -17.03
C LEU A 45 3.50 15.45 -18.25
N LYS A 46 3.57 14.84 -19.45
CA LYS A 46 2.97 15.41 -20.67
C LYS A 46 1.45 15.41 -20.60
N ALA A 47 0.85 14.34 -20.09
CA ALA A 47 -0.59 14.24 -19.91
C ALA A 47 -1.11 15.33 -18.95
N ALA A 48 -0.38 15.64 -17.88
CA ALA A 48 -0.73 16.72 -16.96
C ALA A 48 -0.70 18.12 -17.63
N LEU A 49 0.25 18.35 -18.53
CA LEU A 49 0.30 19.60 -19.31
C LEU A 49 -0.87 19.68 -20.29
N ASP A 50 -1.18 18.59 -21.00
CA ASP A 50 -2.28 18.54 -21.97
C ASP A 50 -3.65 18.68 -21.31
N ALA A 51 -3.78 18.17 -20.07
CA ALA A 51 -4.95 18.36 -19.24
C ALA A 51 -5.04 19.78 -18.62
N GLY A 52 -4.02 20.64 -18.83
CA GLY A 52 -3.96 21.99 -18.27
C GLY A 52 -3.76 22.02 -16.75
N VAL A 53 -3.36 20.90 -16.14
CA VAL A 53 -3.11 20.79 -14.68
C VAL A 53 -1.83 21.52 -14.30
N ILE A 54 -0.84 21.53 -15.20
CA ILE A 54 0.42 22.26 -15.06
C ILE A 54 0.64 23.19 -16.24
N THR A 55 1.46 24.21 -16.02
CA THR A 55 1.89 25.13 -17.06
C THR A 55 3.10 24.60 -17.84
N GLN A 56 3.34 25.15 -19.03
CA GLN A 56 4.52 24.81 -19.85
C GLN A 56 5.84 24.97 -19.07
N ARG A 57 5.95 26.02 -18.22
CA ARG A 57 7.15 26.26 -17.42
C ARG A 57 7.41 25.16 -16.39
N GLU A 58 6.35 24.68 -15.75
CA GLU A 58 6.43 23.59 -14.76
C GLU A 58 6.73 22.25 -15.43
N TYR A 59 6.15 22.00 -16.60
CA TYR A 59 6.47 20.85 -17.44
C TYR A 59 7.98 20.83 -17.76
N ASP A 60 8.52 21.94 -18.28
CA ASP A 60 9.93 21.98 -18.68
C ASP A 60 10.88 21.80 -17.48
N ALA A 61 10.53 22.37 -16.32
CA ALA A 61 11.31 22.19 -15.10
C ALA A 61 11.35 20.72 -14.64
N LYS A 62 10.17 20.08 -14.52
CA LYS A 62 10.06 18.68 -14.11
C LYS A 62 10.69 17.73 -15.13
N ARG A 63 10.52 18.00 -16.43
CA ARG A 63 11.14 17.19 -17.50
C ARG A 63 12.66 17.20 -17.39
N ARG A 64 13.27 18.35 -17.13
CA ARG A 64 14.73 18.44 -16.92
C ARG A 64 15.19 17.70 -15.67
N ASP A 65 14.40 17.76 -14.61
CA ASP A 65 14.71 17.08 -13.34
C ASP A 65 14.70 15.55 -13.50
N ILE A 66 13.64 15.03 -14.11
CA ILE A 66 13.51 13.61 -14.45
C ILE A 66 14.68 13.11 -15.30
N LEU A 67 15.11 13.90 -16.29
CA LEU A 67 16.23 13.55 -17.18
C LEU A 67 17.61 13.69 -16.52
N ARG A 68 17.74 14.43 -15.42
CA ARG A 68 19.01 14.56 -14.69
C ARG A 68 19.20 13.45 -13.65
N ASN A 69 18.10 12.90 -13.13
CA ASN A 69 18.11 11.91 -12.06
C ASN A 69 18.00 10.44 -12.55
N ASN A 70 18.14 10.20 -13.85
CA ASN A 70 18.18 8.88 -14.49
C ASN A 70 19.44 8.74 -15.34
#